data_AF-A0A7K2XFW9-F1
#
_entry.id   AF-A0A7K2XFW9-F1
#
_cell.length_a   1.000
_cell.length_b   1.000
_cell.length_c   1.000
_cell.angle_alpha   90.00
_cell.angle_beta   90.00
_cell.angle_gamma   90.00
#
_symmetry.space_group_name_H-M   'P 1'
#
loop_
_entity.id
_entity.type
_entity.pdbx_description
1 polymer ?
#
loop_
_entity_poly.entity_id
_entity_poly.type
_entity_poly.pdbx_seq_one_letter_code
_entity_poly.pdbx_strand_id
1 'polypeptide(L)'
;MGIVVVSGTGTEIGKTVVTAAVAAVATAAGRSVAVLKPAQTGVGPDERGDADEVVRLSGAAASAELGRFPEPLAPGTAARR
;
A
#
# COMPACT_ATOMS: atom_id res chain seq x y z
N MET A 1 -3.73 19.77 -2.86
CA MET A 1 -3.13 18.41 -2.88
C MET A 1 -2.65 18.10 -1.47
N GLY A 2 -3.03 16.95 -0.89
CA GLY A 2 -2.68 16.57 0.48
C GLY A 2 -2.05 15.19 0.52
N ILE A 3 -1.14 14.96 1.47
CA ILE A 3 -0.47 13.68 1.68
C ILE A 3 -0.90 13.15 3.05
N VAL A 4 -1.40 11.92 3.09
CA VAL A 4 -1.69 11.19 4.34
C VAL A 4 -0.75 10.00 4.41
N VAL A 5 -0.04 9.88 5.53
CA VAL A 5 0.89 8.77 5.77
C VAL A 5 0.29 7.86 6.84
N VAL A 6 0.09 6.59 6.50
CA VAL A 6 -0.30 5.54 7.45
C VAL A 6 0.94 4.77 7.88
N SER A 7 1.33 4.91 9.15
CA SER A 7 2.47 4.20 9.74
C SER A 7 1.99 3.20 10.80
N GLY A 8 2.88 2.33 11.27
CA GLY A 8 2.60 1.42 12.36
C GLY A 8 3.85 0.69 12.85
N THR A 9 3.76 0.13 14.07
CA THR A 9 4.91 -0.42 14.82
C THR A 9 5.23 -1.89 14.50
N GLY A 10 4.46 -2.53 13.62
CA GLY A 10 4.63 -3.94 13.27
C GLY A 10 3.98 -4.32 11.94
N THR A 11 4.09 -5.59 11.58
CA THR A 11 3.41 -6.20 10.42
C THR A 11 1.99 -6.63 10.80
N GLU A 12 1.11 -6.84 9.81
CA GLU A 12 -0.24 -7.41 10.00
C GLU A 12 -1.19 -6.69 10.98
N ILE A 13 -0.80 -5.52 11.51
CA ILE A 13 -1.62 -4.69 12.41
C ILE A 13 -2.71 -3.86 11.70
N GLY A 14 -3.09 -4.20 10.47
CA GLY A 14 -4.19 -3.55 9.75
C GLY A 14 -3.85 -2.28 8.94
N LYS A 15 -2.57 -1.96 8.71
CA LYS A 15 -2.16 -0.77 7.93
C LYS A 15 -2.80 -0.70 6.54
N THR A 16 -2.87 -1.82 5.82
CA THR A 16 -3.46 -1.90 4.49
C THR A 16 -4.96 -1.57 4.53
N VAL A 17 -5.70 -2.15 5.48
CA VAL A 17 -7.14 -1.88 5.68
C VAL A 17 -7.40 -0.43 6.09
N VAL A 18 -6.60 0.12 7.00
CA VAL A 18 -6.73 1.54 7.40
C VAL A 18 -6.46 2.47 6.21
N THR A 19 -5.46 2.17 5.40
CA THR A 19 -5.16 2.94 4.18
C THR A 19 -6.34 2.88 3.20
N ALA A 20 -6.92 1.70 2.99
CA ALA A 20 -8.12 1.52 2.18
C ALA A 20 -9.32 2.32 2.70
N ALA A 21 -9.57 2.30 4.01
CA ALA A 21 -10.67 3.05 4.60
C ALA A 21 -10.51 4.57 4.38
N VAL A 22 -9.31 5.12 4.62
CA VAL A 22 -9.02 6.54 4.38
C VAL A 22 -9.18 6.89 2.89
N ALA A 23 -8.64 6.06 2.00
CA ALA A 23 -8.76 6.25 0.56
C ALA A 23 -10.22 6.17 0.09
N ALA A 24 -11.01 5.25 0.63
CA ALA A 24 -12.42 5.07 0.28
C ALA A 24 -13.25 6.29 0.66
N VAL A 25 -13.04 6.84 1.87
CA VAL A 25 -13.71 8.07 2.32
C VAL A 25 -13.38 9.24 1.41
N ALA A 26 -12.10 9.42 1.04
CA ALA A 26 -11.70 10.49 0.14
C ALA A 26 -12.28 10.32 -1.27
N THR A 27 -12.29 9.09 -1.79
CA THR A 27 -12.85 8.74 -3.09
C THR A 27 -14.37 8.98 -3.10
N ALA A 28 -15.09 8.55 -2.07
CA ALA A 28 -16.53 8.80 -1.89
C ALA A 28 -16.86 10.30 -1.79
N ALA A 29 -15.92 11.12 -1.33
CA ALA A 29 -16.03 12.58 -1.34
C ALA A 29 -15.69 13.22 -2.69
N GLY A 30 -15.56 12.44 -3.77
CA GLY A 30 -15.29 12.91 -5.14
C GLY A 30 -13.84 13.32 -5.38
N ARG A 31 -12.90 12.93 -4.51
CA ARG A 31 -11.48 13.25 -4.70
C ARG A 31 -10.79 12.20 -5.57
N SER A 32 -9.87 12.65 -6.42
CA SER A 32 -8.92 11.75 -7.07
C SER A 32 -7.87 11.31 -6.05
N VAL A 33 -7.74 9.99 -5.84
CA VAL A 33 -6.82 9.39 -4.87
C VAL A 33 -5.84 8.48 -5.59
N ALA A 34 -4.56 8.61 -5.25
CA ALA A 34 -3.52 7.65 -5.61
C ALA A 34 -2.92 7.06 -4.33
N VAL A 35 -2.57 5.78 -4.38
CA VAL A 35 -2.00 5.02 -3.25
C VAL A 35 -0.56 4.68 -3.57
N LEU A 36 0.33 4.87 -2.60
CA LEU A 36 1.73 4.47 -2.75
C LEU A 36 2.13 3.57 -1.60
N LYS A 37 2.73 2.42 -1.94
CA LYS A 37 3.38 1.53 -1.01
C LYS A 37 4.90 1.62 -1.25
N PRO A 38 5.69 2.23 -0.36
CA PRO A 38 7.11 2.45 -0.64
C PRO A 38 7.90 1.17 -0.88
N ALA A 39 7.56 0.09 -0.17
CA ALA A 39 8.18 -1.22 -0.37
C ALA A 39 7.17 -2.34 -0.09
N GLN A 40 7.02 -3.25 -1.04
CA GLN A 40 6.29 -4.50 -0.90
C GLN A 40 7.30 -5.64 -0.71
N THR A 41 7.05 -6.51 0.26
CA THR A 41 7.90 -7.66 0.58
C THR A 41 7.06 -8.92 0.69
N GLY A 42 7.64 -10.10 0.41
CA GLY A 42 6.96 -11.38 0.61
C GLY A 42 5.82 -11.67 -0.38
N VAL A 43 5.80 -10.96 -1.51
CA VAL A 43 4.79 -11.11 -2.56
C VAL A 43 5.52 -11.17 -3.90
N GLY A 44 5.19 -12.18 -4.73
CA GLY A 44 5.79 -12.38 -6.03
C GLY A 44 5.51 -11.23 -7.02
N PRO A 45 6.24 -11.17 -8.15
CA PRO A 45 6.10 -10.08 -9.13
C PRO A 45 4.69 -9.98 -9.72
N ASP A 46 3.98 -11.10 -9.88
CA ASP A 46 2.65 -11.17 -10.49
C ASP A 46 1.51 -11.30 -9.47
N GLU A 47 1.83 -11.32 -8.18
CA GLU A 47 0.84 -11.42 -7.11
C GLU A 47 0.31 -10.04 -6.71
N ARG A 48 -0.92 -9.95 -6.20
CA ARG A 48 -1.46 -8.66 -5.73
C ARG A 48 -0.76 -8.21 -4.45
N GLY A 49 -0.26 -6.99 -4.45
CA GLY A 49 0.38 -6.35 -3.29
C GLY A 49 -0.61 -5.60 -2.41
N ASP A 50 -0.10 -5.01 -1.32
CA ASP A 50 -0.90 -4.18 -0.41
C ASP A 50 -1.53 -2.99 -1.15
N ALA A 51 -0.80 -2.39 -2.09
CA ALA A 51 -1.26 -1.24 -2.87
C ALA A 51 -2.46 -1.62 -3.76
N ASP A 52 -2.43 -2.80 -4.38
CA ASP A 52 -3.53 -3.31 -5.21
C ASP A 52 -4.76 -3.61 -4.36
N GLU A 53 -4.56 -4.14 -3.15
CA GLU A 53 -5.64 -4.41 -2.21
C GLU A 53 -6.33 -3.13 -1.75
N VAL A 54 -5.57 -2.05 -1.51
CA VAL A 54 -6.13 -0.73 -1.22
C VAL A 54 -6.97 -0.23 -2.40
N VAL A 55 -6.47 -0.32 -3.64
CA VAL A 55 -7.25 0.10 -4.83
C VAL A 55 -8.55 -0.69 -4.94
N ARG A 56 -8.48 -2.02 -4.79
CA ARG A 56 -9.65 -2.92 -4.85
C ARG A 56 -10.72 -2.54 -3.83
N LEU A 57 -10.32 -2.17 -2.62
CA LEU A 57 -11.24 -1.86 -1.52
C LEU A 57 -11.74 -0.42 -1.51
N SER A 58 -11.00 0.52 -2.11
CA SER A 58 -11.29 1.96 -2.00
C SER A 58 -11.80 2.62 -3.27
N GLY A 59 -11.57 2.02 -4.43
CA GLY A 59 -11.82 2.67 -5.72
C GLY A 59 -10.81 3.76 -6.06
N ALA A 60 -9.65 3.82 -5.39
CA ALA A 60 -8.58 4.74 -5.73
C ALA A 60 -8.17 4.58 -7.22
N ALA A 61 -7.85 5.70 -7.87
CA ALA A 61 -7.65 5.76 -9.31
C ALA A 61 -6.30 5.17 -9.77
N ALA A 62 -5.32 5.10 -8.87
CA ALA A 62 -3.99 4.58 -9.17
C ALA A 62 -3.30 4.03 -7.92
N SER A 63 -2.39 3.08 -8.13
CA SER A 63 -1.44 2.61 -7.14
C SER A 63 -0.02 2.59 -7.70
N ALA A 64 0.97 2.69 -6.82
CA ALA A 64 2.37 2.46 -7.15
C ALA A 64 3.11 1.78 -5.99
N GLU A 65 4.07 0.92 -6.35
CA GLU A 65 5.09 0.39 -5.46
C GLU A 65 6.46 0.89 -5.93
N LEU A 66 7.29 1.40 -5.01
CA LEU A 66 8.64 1.87 -5.38
C LEU A 66 9.67 0.74 -5.36
N GLY A 67 9.40 -0.34 -4.61
CA GLY A 67 10.21 -1.55 -4.59
C GLY A 67 9.35 -2.75 -4.24
N ARG A 68 9.57 -3.87 -4.94
CA ARG A 68 8.92 -5.15 -4.69
C ARG A 68 9.99 -6.21 -4.53
N PHE A 69 10.00 -6.87 -3.38
CA PHE A 69 10.99 -7.88 -3.02
C PHE A 69 10.28 -9.20 -2.69
N PRO A 70 10.68 -10.32 -3.30
CA PRO A 70 9.99 -11.58 -3.10
C PRO A 70 10.19 -12.16 -1.69
N GLU A 71 11.28 -11.82 -1.00
CA GLU A 71 11.52 -12.35 0.34
C GLU A 71 10.61 -11.69 1.40
N PRO A 72 10.04 -12.47 2.33
CA PRO A 72 9.23 -11.95 3.43
C PRO A 72 10.11 -11.41 4.57
N LEU A 73 10.97 -10.43 4.24
CA LEU A 73 11.89 -9.76 5.16
C LEU A 73 11.50 -8.30 5.35
N ALA A 74 12.04 -7.66 6.39
CA ALA A 74 11.92 -6.21 6.52
C ALA A 74 12.47 -5.51 5.26
N PRO A 75 11.83 -4.44 4.74
CA PRO A 75 12.18 -3.85 3.44
C PRO A 75 13.66 -3.52 3.26
N GLY A 76 14.31 -2.93 4.27
CA GLY A 76 15.73 -2.59 4.18
C GLY A 76 16.64 -3.81 4.09
N THR A 77 16.25 -4.93 4.69
CA THR A 77 16.99 -6.20 4.59
C THR A 77 16.76 -6.86 3.23
N ALA A 78 15.51 -6.86 2.75
CA ALA A 78 15.16 -7.39 1.43
C ALA A 78 15.90 -6.65 0.31
N ALA A 79 15.95 -5.31 0.38
CA ALA A 79 16.62 -4.47 -0.63
C ALA A 79 18.15 -4.62 -0.71
N ARG A 80 18.78 -5.30 0.25
CA ARG A 80 20.23 -5.54 0.28
C ARG A 80 20.65 -6.93 -0.18
N ARG A 81 19.70 -7.79 -0.53
CA ARG A 81 19.97 -9.12 -1.11
C ARG A 81 19.90 -9.05 -2.62
#